data_AF-A0A8I1R1Q9-F1
#
_entry.id   AF-A0A8I1R1Q9-F1
#
_cell.length_a   1.000
_cell.length_b   1.000
_cell.length_c   1.000
_cell.angle_alpha   90.00
_cell.angle_beta   90.00
_cell.angle_gamma   90.00
#
_symmetry.space_group_name_H-M   'P 1'
#
loop_
_entity.id
_entity.type
_entity.pdbx_description
1 polymer ?
#
loop_
_entity_poly.entity_id
_entity_poly.type
_entity_poly.pdbx_seq_one_letter_code
_entity_poly.pdbx_strand_id
1 'polypeptide(L)'
;MTLDLALARKAKRTGLTGHELGRKLGVSHGEANTLADVGRKLARIDGYALTAGEILVMKIIAAATREGLSNGATKSPESRCVSTKAGKSRGWCAATVGKRLFVSRHNRVTGRAERGLGFVELAGNGYVWLTPAGWAVIHAMESGR
;
A
#
# COMPACT_ATOMS: atom_id res chain seq x y z
N MET A 1 13.59 -19.50 -23.04
CA MET A 1 14.32 -18.32 -22.53
C MET A 1 13.71 -17.95 -21.18
N THR A 2 14.43 -18.17 -20.09
CA THR A 2 13.93 -17.93 -18.73
C THR A 2 14.06 -16.43 -18.43
N LEU A 3 12.95 -15.77 -18.11
CA LEU A 3 12.91 -14.33 -17.90
C LEU A 3 13.58 -13.95 -16.56
N ASP A 4 14.69 -13.21 -16.60
CA ASP A 4 15.38 -12.75 -15.38
C ASP A 4 14.68 -11.51 -14.78
N LEU A 5 13.96 -11.74 -13.68
CA LEU A 5 13.22 -10.70 -12.96
C LEU A 5 14.15 -9.67 -12.27
N ALA A 6 15.34 -10.07 -11.86
CA ALA A 6 16.32 -9.15 -11.27
C ALA A 6 16.86 -8.19 -12.35
N LEU A 7 17.15 -8.73 -13.53
CA LEU A 7 17.59 -7.95 -14.68
C LEU A 7 16.48 -7.00 -15.18
N ALA A 8 15.22 -7.45 -15.20
CA ALA A 8 14.07 -6.59 -15.53
C ALA A 8 13.88 -5.43 -14.54
N ARG A 9 14.03 -5.68 -13.23
CA ARG A 9 14.02 -4.61 -12.21
C ARG A 9 15.18 -3.65 -12.40
N LYS A 10 16.38 -4.14 -12.72
CA LYS A 10 17.55 -3.31 -13.04
C LYS A 10 17.30 -2.44 -14.26
N ALA A 11 16.74 -3.02 -15.33
CA ALA A 11 16.38 -2.30 -16.55
C ALA A 11 15.49 -1.08 -16.25
N LYS A 12 14.42 -1.27 -15.47
CA LYS A 12 13.51 -0.19 -15.08
C LYS A 12 14.18 0.93 -14.29
N ARG A 13 15.11 0.62 -13.37
CA ARG A 13 15.79 1.63 -12.53
C ARG A 13 16.71 2.54 -13.34
N THR A 14 17.24 2.06 -14.46
CA THR A 14 18.19 2.86 -15.25
C THR A 14 17.53 4.02 -16.01
N GLY A 15 16.23 3.94 -16.31
CA GLY A 15 15.53 4.92 -17.14
C GLY A 15 15.95 4.93 -18.62
N LEU A 16 16.92 4.08 -19.02
CA LEU A 16 17.41 3.96 -20.38
C LEU A 16 16.46 3.12 -21.23
N THR A 17 16.51 3.30 -22.55
CA THR A 17 15.67 2.55 -23.51
C THR A 17 16.50 2.05 -24.70
N GLY A 18 15.98 1.06 -25.41
CA GLY A 18 16.54 0.61 -26.69
C GLY A 18 18.01 0.16 -26.62
N HIS A 19 18.83 0.65 -27.56
CA HIS A 19 20.21 0.20 -27.73
C HIS A 19 21.12 0.53 -26.55
N GLU A 20 20.89 1.67 -25.89
CA GLU A 20 21.66 2.08 -24.72
C GLU A 20 21.40 1.15 -23.53
N LEU A 21 20.15 0.74 -23.37
CA LEU A 21 19.77 -0.24 -22.35
C LEU A 21 20.38 -1.62 -22.65
N GLY A 22 20.32 -2.08 -23.91
CA GLY A 22 20.93 -3.33 -24.34
C GLY A 22 22.44 -3.37 -24.08
N ARG A 23 23.16 -2.30 -24.43
CA ARG A 23 24.60 -2.17 -24.16
C ARG A 23 24.91 -2.22 -22.66
N LYS A 24 24.12 -1.56 -21.83
CA LYS A 24 24.32 -1.53 -20.37
C LYS A 24 24.01 -2.86 -19.68
N LEU A 25 23.05 -3.62 -20.20
CA LEU A 25 22.64 -4.90 -19.64
C LEU A 25 23.36 -6.10 -20.26
N GLY A 26 24.12 -5.90 -21.34
CA GLY A 26 24.82 -6.97 -22.05
C GLY A 26 23.87 -7.89 -22.84
N VAL A 27 22.74 -7.35 -23.31
CA VAL A 27 21.68 -8.11 -24.02
C VAL A 27 21.32 -7.45 -25.34
N SER A 28 20.62 -8.17 -26.21
CA SER A 28 20.16 -7.61 -27.49
C SER A 28 19.13 -6.49 -27.29
N HIS A 29 18.95 -5.64 -28.30
CA HIS A 29 17.97 -4.54 -28.27
C HIS A 29 16.54 -5.03 -28.01
N GLY A 30 16.13 -6.12 -28.66
CA GLY A 30 14.80 -6.71 -28.47
C GLY A 30 14.58 -7.20 -27.04
N GLU A 31 15.57 -7.89 -26.47
CA GLU A 31 15.50 -8.38 -25.09
C GLU A 31 15.51 -7.24 -24.07
N ALA A 32 16.29 -6.17 -24.32
CA ALA A 32 16.32 -4.99 -23.46
C ALA A 32 14.94 -4.32 -23.34
N ASN A 33 14.23 -4.18 -24.46
CA ASN A 33 12.87 -3.60 -24.47
C ASN A 33 11.87 -4.50 -23.73
N THR A 34 11.95 -5.82 -23.91
CA THR A 34 11.12 -6.77 -23.17
C THR A 34 11.40 -6.71 -21.66
N LEU A 35 12.66 -6.67 -21.25
CA LEU A 35 13.06 -6.54 -19.83
C LEU A 35 12.60 -5.20 -19.23
N ALA A 36 12.67 -4.10 -19.98
CA ALA A 36 12.14 -2.81 -19.54
C ALA A 36 10.62 -2.86 -19.33
N ASP A 37 9.89 -3.51 -20.24
CA ASP A 37 8.43 -3.65 -20.11
C ASP A 37 8.02 -4.50 -18.91
N VAL A 38 8.67 -5.65 -18.74
CA VAL A 38 8.52 -6.51 -17.57
C VAL A 38 8.87 -5.75 -16.30
N GLY A 39 9.96 -4.99 -16.29
CA GLY A 39 10.37 -4.16 -15.16
C GLY A 39 9.33 -3.10 -14.79
N ARG A 40 8.65 -2.48 -15.78
CA ARG A 40 7.52 -1.57 -15.53
C ARG A 40 6.33 -2.29 -14.90
N LYS A 41 5.98 -3.48 -15.41
CA LYS A 41 4.88 -4.30 -14.86
C LYS A 41 5.17 -4.74 -13.42
N LEU A 42 6.39 -5.20 -13.14
CA LEU A 42 6.84 -5.55 -11.79
C LEU A 42 6.80 -4.34 -10.86
N ALA A 43 7.31 -3.19 -11.29
CA ALA A 43 7.25 -1.97 -10.48
C ALA A 43 5.81 -1.54 -10.16
N ARG A 44 4.86 -1.78 -11.09
CA ARG A 44 3.44 -1.55 -10.84
C ARG A 44 2.88 -2.52 -9.80
N ILE A 45 3.24 -3.80 -9.87
CA ILE A 45 2.85 -4.83 -8.89
C ILE A 45 3.45 -4.52 -7.52
N ASP A 46 4.75 -4.24 -7.45
CA ASP A 46 5.46 -3.83 -6.24
C ASP A 46 4.82 -2.54 -5.67
N GLY A 47 4.34 -1.65 -6.55
CA GLY A 47 3.58 -0.45 -6.20
C GLY A 47 2.17 -0.71 -5.65
N TYR A 48 1.65 -1.94 -5.68
CA TYR A 48 0.42 -2.35 -4.97
C TYR A 48 0.71 -3.06 -3.65
N ALA A 49 1.97 -3.42 -3.37
CA ALA A 49 2.33 -4.03 -2.09
C ALA A 49 2.03 -3.06 -0.94
N LEU A 50 1.54 -3.62 0.16
CA LEU A 50 1.37 -2.90 1.41
C LEU A 50 2.74 -2.69 2.05
N THR A 51 3.00 -1.45 2.46
CA THR A 51 4.18 -1.08 3.23
C THR A 51 4.05 -1.57 4.67
N ALA A 52 5.18 -1.70 5.37
CA ALA A 52 5.18 -2.08 6.78
C ALA A 52 4.33 -1.13 7.66
N GLY A 53 4.32 0.16 7.35
CA GLY A 53 3.49 1.15 8.05
C GLY A 53 2.00 0.96 7.79
N GLU A 54 1.60 0.69 6.56
CA GLU A 54 0.21 0.40 6.19
C GLU A 54 -0.29 -0.88 6.90
N ILE A 55 0.52 -1.94 6.90
CA ILE A 55 0.22 -3.19 7.61
C ILE A 55 0.09 -2.94 9.12
N LEU A 56 1.01 -2.17 9.70
CA LEU A 56 1.00 -1.85 11.13
C LEU A 56 -0.27 -1.10 11.54
N VAL A 57 -0.67 -0.07 10.76
CA VAL A 57 -1.93 0.65 10.99
C VAL A 57 -3.12 -0.31 11.00
N MET A 58 -3.24 -1.15 9.97
CA MET A 58 -4.37 -2.06 9.84
C MET A 58 -4.43 -3.06 11.01
N LYS A 59 -3.29 -3.59 11.44
CA LYS A 59 -3.20 -4.49 12.61
C LYS A 59 -3.64 -3.82 13.90
N ILE A 60 -3.22 -2.58 14.15
CA ILE A 60 -3.59 -1.85 15.36
C ILE A 60 -5.08 -1.52 15.36
N ILE A 61 -5.65 -1.11 14.22
CA ILE A 61 -7.10 -0.87 14.08
C ILE A 61 -7.86 -2.16 14.38
N ALA A 62 -7.46 -3.29 13.79
CA ALA A 62 -8.09 -4.58 14.04
C ALA A 62 -8.04 -4.97 15.52
N ALA A 63 -6.87 -4.89 16.14
CA ALA A 63 -6.68 -5.22 17.55
C ALA A 63 -7.52 -4.32 18.47
N ALA A 64 -7.47 -3.00 18.26
CA ALA A 64 -8.26 -2.05 19.06
C ALA A 64 -9.77 -2.22 18.86
N THR A 65 -10.21 -2.58 17.66
CA THR A 65 -11.63 -2.85 17.38
C THR A 65 -12.09 -4.12 18.11
N ARG A 66 -11.32 -5.20 18.04
CA ARG A 66 -11.63 -6.47 18.76
C ARG A 66 -11.64 -6.30 20.27
N GLU A 67 -10.65 -5.56 20.81
CA GLU A 67 -10.58 -5.21 22.23
C GLU A 67 -11.81 -4.38 22.64
N GLY A 68 -12.17 -3.36 21.85
CA GLY A 68 -13.36 -2.55 22.09
C GLY A 68 -14.64 -3.38 22.12
N LEU A 69 -14.84 -4.23 21.12
CA LEU A 69 -16.01 -5.13 21.05
C LEU A 69 -16.08 -6.08 22.24
N SER A 70 -14.94 -6.63 22.67
CA SER A 70 -14.87 -7.52 23.85
C SER A 70 -15.26 -6.81 25.15
N ASN A 71 -15.11 -5.49 25.20
CA ASN A 71 -15.46 -4.64 26.34
C ASN A 71 -16.82 -3.93 26.17
N GLY A 72 -17.62 -4.30 25.17
CA GLY A 72 -18.95 -3.71 24.92
C GLY A 72 -18.92 -2.32 24.28
N ALA A 73 -17.79 -1.88 23.73
CA ALA A 73 -17.72 -0.63 22.99
C ALA A 73 -18.46 -0.73 21.65
N THR A 74 -19.26 0.28 21.34
CA THR A 74 -20.03 0.39 20.09
C THR A 74 -19.37 1.30 19.04
N LYS A 75 -18.26 1.94 19.40
CA LYS A 75 -17.55 2.91 18.55
C LYS A 75 -16.22 2.36 18.06
N SER A 76 -15.87 2.77 16.83
CA SER A 76 -14.55 2.51 16.26
C SER A 76 -13.44 3.20 17.07
N PRO A 77 -12.17 2.77 16.95
CA PRO A 77 -11.07 3.49 17.56
C PRO A 77 -10.86 4.86 16.90
N GLU A 78 -10.27 5.79 17.66
CA GLU A 78 -9.84 7.08 17.11
C GLU A 78 -8.42 6.97 16.52
N SER A 79 -8.19 7.63 15.39
CA SER A 79 -6.89 7.67 14.69
C SER A 79 -5.74 8.15 15.58
N ARG A 80 -5.98 9.08 16.52
CA ARG A 80 -4.97 9.51 17.49
C ARG A 80 -4.54 8.37 18.42
N CYS A 81 -5.49 7.54 18.87
CA CYS A 81 -5.21 6.39 19.73
C CYS A 81 -4.42 5.32 18.96
N VAL A 82 -4.75 5.11 17.68
CA VAL A 82 -3.98 4.22 16.79
C VAL A 82 -2.54 4.71 16.63
N SER A 83 -2.34 6.02 16.41
CA SER A 83 -0.99 6.61 16.35
C SER A 83 -0.20 6.39 17.65
N THR A 84 -0.85 6.60 18.81
CA THR A 84 -0.23 6.38 20.12
C THR A 84 0.15 4.91 20.32
N LYS A 85 -0.76 3.97 20.04
CA LYS A 85 -0.47 2.52 20.12
C LYS A 85 0.65 2.09 19.17
N ALA A 86 0.86 2.81 18.07
CA ALA A 86 1.97 2.57 17.14
C ALA A 86 3.31 3.20 17.58
N GLY A 87 3.35 3.97 18.67
CA GLY A 87 4.53 4.74 19.07
C GLY A 87 4.89 5.85 18.06
N LYS A 88 3.88 6.44 17.40
CA LYS A 88 4.05 7.45 16.35
C LYS A 88 3.41 8.78 16.72
N SER A 89 3.75 9.83 15.97
CA SER A 89 3.17 11.16 16.15
C SER A 89 1.66 11.15 15.92
N ARG A 90 0.93 12.06 16.59
CA ARG A 90 -0.55 12.09 16.64
C ARG A 90 -1.24 11.96 15.27
N GLY A 91 -0.69 12.62 14.24
CA GLY A 91 -1.25 12.62 12.88
C GLY A 91 -0.84 11.43 12.00
N TRP A 92 0.00 10.52 12.50
CA TRP A 92 0.60 9.46 11.67
C TRP A 92 -0.43 8.49 11.09
N CYS A 93 -1.42 8.04 11.88
CA CYS A 93 -2.47 7.14 11.40
C CYS A 93 -3.24 7.78 10.24
N ALA A 94 -3.74 9.01 10.44
CA ALA A 94 -4.49 9.74 9.41
C ALA A 94 -3.66 9.98 8.15
N ALA A 95 -2.39 10.36 8.30
CA ALA A 95 -1.48 10.55 7.19
C ALA A 95 -1.19 9.24 6.43
N THR A 96 -1.03 8.13 7.14
CA THR A 96 -0.76 6.81 6.53
C THR A 96 -1.99 6.30 5.78
N VAL A 97 -3.17 6.40 6.39
CA VAL A 97 -4.44 6.02 5.75
C VAL A 97 -4.70 6.90 4.52
N GLY A 98 -4.53 8.21 4.66
CA GLY A 98 -4.79 9.20 3.62
C GLY A 98 -3.87 9.12 2.40
N LYS A 99 -2.73 8.40 2.48
CA LYS A 99 -1.86 8.18 1.32
C LYS A 99 -2.46 7.22 0.31
N ARG A 100 -2.90 6.04 0.75
CA ARG A 100 -3.28 4.93 -0.15
C ARG A 100 -4.37 4.00 0.40
N LEU A 101 -4.65 3.94 1.71
CA LEU A 101 -5.57 2.94 2.27
C LEU A 101 -7.05 3.32 2.18
N PHE A 102 -7.35 4.60 1.91
CA PHE A 102 -8.69 5.14 1.83
C PHE A 102 -9.53 4.50 0.71
N VAL A 103 -10.86 4.51 0.86
CA VAL A 103 -11.82 4.07 -0.16
C VAL A 103 -11.95 5.10 -1.27
N SER A 104 -12.34 6.32 -0.90
CA SER A 104 -12.49 7.44 -1.81
C SER A 104 -12.14 8.74 -1.09
N ARG A 105 -11.52 9.67 -1.81
CA ARG A 105 -11.34 11.04 -1.34
C ARG A 105 -11.51 12.01 -2.50
N HIS A 106 -11.98 13.21 -2.20
CA HIS A 106 -11.96 14.29 -3.18
C HIS A 106 -10.58 14.96 -3.17
N ASN A 107 -9.87 14.91 -4.30
CA ASN A 107 -8.63 15.64 -4.47
C ASN A 107 -8.95 17.08 -4.87
N ARG A 108 -8.74 18.02 -3.95
CA ARG A 108 -9.00 19.45 -4.16
C ARG A 108 -8.10 20.10 -5.22
N VAL A 109 -6.92 19.53 -5.50
CA VAL A 109 -5.99 20.05 -6.52
C VAL A 109 -6.48 19.70 -7.92
N THR A 110 -6.96 18.47 -8.12
CA THR A 110 -7.41 18.00 -9.44
C THR A 110 -8.92 18.12 -9.65
N GLY A 111 -9.68 18.44 -8.60
CA GLY A 111 -11.15 18.50 -8.60
C GLY A 111 -11.81 17.13 -8.79
N ARG A 112 -11.08 16.03 -8.67
CA ARG A 112 -11.56 14.67 -8.98
C ARG A 112 -11.64 13.79 -7.76
N ALA A 113 -12.54 12.80 -7.81
CA ALA A 113 -12.55 11.71 -6.85
C ALA A 113 -11.36 10.77 -7.14
N GLU A 114 -10.54 10.54 -6.12
CA GLU A 114 -9.47 9.55 -6.15
C GLU A 114 -9.90 8.32 -5.35
N ARG A 115 -9.50 7.14 -5.83
CA ARG A 115 -9.69 5.87 -5.13
C ARG A 115 -8.35 5.36 -4.63
N GLY A 116 -8.32 4.94 -3.37
CA GLY A 116 -7.19 4.22 -2.80
C GLY A 116 -7.41 2.71 -2.93
N LEU A 117 -6.68 1.96 -2.10
CA LEU A 117 -6.82 0.51 -1.98
C LEU A 117 -8.12 0.10 -1.28
N GLY A 118 -8.78 1.03 -0.58
CA GLY A 118 -10.09 0.80 0.03
C GLY A 118 -10.09 -0.15 1.21
N PHE A 119 -9.02 -0.20 1.98
CA PHE A 119 -8.89 -1.05 3.17
C PHE A 119 -9.32 -0.38 4.47
N VAL A 120 -9.25 0.96 4.52
CA VAL A 120 -9.50 1.73 5.74
C VAL A 120 -10.37 2.93 5.42
N GLU A 121 -11.35 3.20 6.28
CA GLU A 121 -12.10 4.45 6.28
C GLU A 121 -11.71 5.30 7.48
N LEU A 122 -11.56 6.61 7.22
CA LEU A 122 -11.26 7.63 8.23
C LEU A 122 -12.34 8.69 8.15
N ALA A 123 -13.14 8.80 9.22
CA ALA A 123 -14.16 9.84 9.34
C ALA A 123 -13.54 11.21 9.65
N GLY A 124 -14.24 12.28 9.28
CA GLY A 124 -13.81 13.66 9.52
C GLY A 124 -13.63 14.02 11.00
N ASN A 125 -14.34 13.33 11.90
CA ASN A 125 -14.19 13.46 13.36
C ASN A 125 -13.04 12.60 13.94
N GLY A 126 -12.24 11.94 13.10
CA GLY A 126 -11.03 11.23 13.49
C GLY A 126 -11.21 9.76 13.85
N TYR A 127 -12.42 9.21 13.79
CA TYR A 127 -12.69 7.78 13.95
C TYR A 127 -12.23 6.99 12.72
N VAL A 128 -11.72 5.77 12.93
CA VAL A 128 -11.11 4.95 11.88
C VAL A 128 -11.53 3.49 12.00
N TRP A 129 -11.85 2.85 10.87
CA TRP A 129 -12.22 1.42 10.83
C TRP A 129 -11.71 0.73 9.56
N LEU A 130 -11.59 -0.59 9.64
CA LEU A 130 -11.33 -1.42 8.47
C LEU A 130 -12.62 -1.61 7.67
N THR A 131 -12.52 -1.53 6.36
CA THR A 131 -13.59 -1.96 5.45
C THR A 131 -13.67 -3.48 5.42
N PRO A 132 -14.70 -4.09 4.78
CA PRO A 132 -14.71 -5.54 4.57
C PRO A 132 -13.44 -6.07 3.88
N ALA A 133 -12.90 -5.31 2.92
CA ALA A 133 -11.64 -5.66 2.26
C ALA A 133 -10.43 -5.57 3.22
N GLY A 134 -10.39 -4.54 4.07
CA GLY A 134 -9.34 -4.41 5.09
C GLY A 134 -9.36 -5.55 6.11
N TRP A 135 -10.55 -5.96 6.55
CA TRP A 135 -10.74 -7.12 7.41
C TRP A 135 -10.29 -8.42 6.75
N ALA A 136 -10.66 -8.65 5.49
CA ALA A 136 -10.24 -9.84 4.74
C ALA A 136 -8.72 -9.95 4.67
N VAL A 137 -8.01 -8.84 4.42
CA VAL A 137 -6.54 -8.81 4.41
C VAL A 137 -5.96 -9.15 5.78
N ILE A 138 -6.51 -8.57 6.86
CA ILE A 138 -6.03 -8.87 8.22
C ILE A 138 -6.24 -10.35 8.56
N HIS A 139 -7.41 -10.91 8.27
CA HIS A 139 -7.67 -12.32 8.52
C HIS A 139 -6.75 -13.23 7.72
N ALA A 140 -6.50 -12.92 6.44
CA ALA A 140 -5.55 -13.68 5.62
C ALA A 140 -4.11 -13.62 6.16
N MET A 141 -3.69 -12.48 6.71
CA MET A 141 -2.37 -12.35 7.35
C MET A 141 -2.25 -13.11 8.68
N GLU A 142 -3.36 -13.33 9.37
CA GLU A 142 -3.43 -14.05 10.64
C GLU A 142 -3.53 -15.56 10.44
N SER A 143 -4.23 -16.02 9.39
CA SER A 143 -4.39 -17.45 9.08
C SER A 143 -3.17 -18.08 8.38
N GLY A 144 -2.29 -17.26 7.80
CA GLY A 144 -1.04 -17.71 7.18
C GLY A 144 0.13 -17.88 8.16
N ARG A 145 -0.14 -17.86 9.47
CA ARG A 145 0.83 -18.15 10.54
C ARG A 145 0.53 -19.52 11.14
#